data_AF-A0A6S6U2G6-F1
#
_entry.id   AF-A0A6S6U2G6-F1
#
_cell.length_a   1.000
_cell.length_b   1.000
_cell.length_c   1.000
_cell.angle_alpha   90.00
_cell.angle_beta   90.00
_cell.angle_gamma   90.00
#
_symmetry.space_group_name_H-M   'P 1'
#
loop_
_entity.id
_entity.type
_entity.pdbx_description
1 polymer ?
#
loop_
_entity_poly.entity_id
_entity_poly.type
_entity_poly.pdbx_seq_one_letter_code
_entity_poly.pdbx_strand_id
1 'polypeptide(L)'
;MNDLAKNLLNEYGDIGIVLIIVAVVVNIIFIMWIKLALEEEKSKYSKELEELKSEINIYKQELEHSHQISQITYQRLFEKKIEIYDQLNKKISLFNRDIYDDNLGGEFIGYDSSDFLDIYITVFYDIKSIIDMNHLYLSIGLLEAYGILKDKVQTFDSELINVDFYYPLDNQSISDQILNNEEKKRIIYQKIYENSWEEWKNFLEKLDLDILKIKEKINLD
;
A
#
# COMPACT_ATOMS: atom_id res chain seq x y z
N MET A 1 17.48 -33.73 72.01
CA MET A 1 17.62 -35.21 71.96
C MET A 1 18.45 -35.68 73.15
N ASN A 2 17.94 -35.74 74.40
CA ASN A 2 18.86 -36.08 75.49
C ASN A 2 18.36 -36.89 76.70
N ASP A 3 17.06 -37.08 76.95
CA ASP A 3 16.64 -37.98 78.05
C ASP A 3 15.93 -39.25 77.55
N LEU A 4 15.23 -39.17 76.42
CA LEU A 4 14.56 -40.33 75.80
C LEU A 4 15.56 -41.35 75.23
N ALA A 5 16.67 -40.87 74.65
CA ALA A 5 17.70 -41.72 74.06
C ALA A 5 18.51 -42.48 75.11
N LYS A 6 18.70 -41.90 76.31
CA LYS A 6 19.43 -42.54 77.42
C LYS A 6 18.62 -43.66 78.07
N ASN A 7 17.30 -43.49 78.22
CA ASN A 7 16.45 -44.53 78.82
C ASN A 7 16.27 -45.75 77.90
N LEU A 8 16.17 -45.56 76.58
CA LEU A 8 16.06 -46.68 75.62
C LEU A 8 17.32 -47.55 75.53
N LEU A 9 18.50 -46.98 75.82
CA LEU A 9 19.80 -47.68 75.80
C LEU A 9 20.02 -48.58 77.03
N ASN A 10 19.41 -48.24 78.17
CA ASN A 10 19.57 -49.00 79.43
C ASN A 10 18.62 -50.22 79.54
N GLU A 11 17.53 -50.24 78.79
CA GLU A 11 16.48 -51.29 78.91
C GLU A 11 16.54 -52.34 77.79
N TYR A 12 17.21 -52.08 76.66
CA TYR A 12 17.21 -52.93 75.46
C TYR A 12 18.60 -53.32 74.89
N GLY A 13 19.72 -52.96 75.54
CA GLY A 13 21.07 -53.37 75.13
C GLY A 13 21.40 -53.07 73.64
N ASP A 14 22.21 -53.93 73.02
CA ASP A 14 22.67 -53.82 71.61
C ASP A 14 21.53 -53.65 70.59
N ILE A 15 20.32 -54.15 70.88
CA ILE A 15 19.14 -54.06 70.01
C ILE A 15 18.64 -52.61 69.89
N GLY A 16 18.71 -51.83 70.98
CA GLY A 16 18.34 -50.41 70.97
C GLY A 16 19.28 -49.55 70.12
N ILE A 17 20.58 -49.89 70.12
CA ILE A 17 21.60 -49.22 69.29
C ILE A 17 21.36 -49.51 67.81
N VAL A 18 21.07 -50.76 67.45
CA VAL A 18 20.76 -51.15 66.06
C VAL A 18 19.53 -50.42 65.54
N LEU A 19 18.47 -50.28 66.33
CA LEU A 19 17.26 -49.55 65.93
C LEU A 19 17.52 -48.06 65.67
N ILE A 20 18.35 -47.40 66.50
CA ILE A 20 18.74 -46.01 66.30
C ILE A 20 19.55 -45.85 65.00
N ILE A 21 20.50 -46.75 64.74
CA ILE A 21 21.30 -46.73 63.50
C ILE A 21 20.40 -46.93 62.28
N VAL A 22 19.46 -47.89 62.32
CA VAL A 22 18.50 -48.12 61.24
C VAL A 22 17.63 -46.88 61.01
N ALA A 23 17.12 -46.26 62.07
CA ALA A 23 16.32 -45.04 61.95
C ALA A 23 17.09 -43.87 61.33
N VAL A 24 18.37 -43.70 61.69
CA VAL A 24 19.25 -42.67 61.10
C VAL A 24 19.50 -42.96 59.62
N VAL A 25 19.80 -44.20 59.25
CA VAL A 25 20.03 -44.60 57.86
C VAL A 25 18.77 -44.39 57.01
N VAL A 26 17.59 -44.77 57.50
CA VAL A 26 16.30 -44.54 56.80
C VAL A 26 16.05 -43.04 56.60
N ASN A 27 16.35 -42.22 57.60
CA ASN A 27 16.16 -40.77 57.51
C ASN A 27 17.13 -40.13 56.49
N ILE A 28 18.39 -40.59 56.44
CA ILE A 28 19.37 -40.16 55.43
C ILE A 28 18.90 -40.52 54.02
N ILE A 29 18.42 -41.75 53.81
CA ILE A 29 17.89 -42.20 52.52
C ILE A 29 16.68 -41.35 52.10
N PHE A 30 15.78 -41.06 53.02
CA PHE A 30 14.60 -40.23 52.77
C PHE A 30 14.98 -38.79 52.39
N ILE A 31 15.93 -38.17 53.10
CA ILE A 31 16.45 -36.83 52.77
C ILE A 31 17.12 -36.83 51.39
N MET A 32 17.89 -37.87 51.05
CA MET A 32 18.47 -38.02 49.71
C MET A 32 17.40 -38.11 48.63
N TRP A 33 16.35 -38.91 48.85
CA TRP A 33 15.23 -39.05 47.93
C TRP A 33 14.52 -37.72 47.69
N ILE A 34 14.23 -36.96 48.76
CA ILE A 34 13.62 -35.64 48.66
C ILE A 34 14.52 -34.69 47.84
N LYS A 35 15.82 -34.66 48.11
CA LYS A 35 16.76 -33.82 47.35
C LYS A 35 16.77 -34.17 45.87
N LEU A 36 16.78 -35.46 45.56
CA LEU A 36 16.83 -35.95 44.18
C LEU A 36 15.54 -35.60 43.42
N ALA A 37 14.38 -35.81 44.05
CA ALA A 37 13.09 -35.42 43.49
C ALA A 37 12.99 -33.90 43.27
N LEU A 38 13.51 -33.09 44.20
CA LEU A 38 13.52 -31.64 44.09
C LEU A 38 14.45 -31.15 42.97
N GLU A 39 15.59 -31.80 42.77
CA GLU A 39 16.51 -31.51 41.66
C GLU A 39 15.92 -31.86 40.30
N GLU A 40 15.21 -33.00 40.20
CA GLU A 40 14.48 -33.37 38.98
C GLU A 40 13.39 -32.35 38.63
N GLU A 41 12.57 -31.95 39.61
CA GLU A 41 11.52 -30.96 39.40
C GLU A 41 12.09 -29.60 38.99
N LYS A 42 13.16 -29.15 39.66
CA LYS A 42 13.86 -27.91 39.33
C LYS A 42 14.48 -27.95 37.94
N SER A 43 15.07 -29.08 37.57
CA SER A 43 15.63 -29.30 36.23
C SER A 43 14.54 -29.20 35.17
N LYS A 44 13.40 -29.86 35.40
CA LYS A 44 12.23 -29.83 34.51
C LYS A 44 11.68 -28.41 34.33
N TYR A 45 11.40 -27.69 35.42
CA TYR A 45 10.93 -26.31 35.33
C TYR A 45 11.95 -25.38 34.67
N SER A 46 13.26 -25.61 34.87
CA SER A 46 14.28 -24.79 34.20
C SER A 46 14.27 -24.97 32.69
N LYS A 47 14.05 -26.22 32.21
CA LYS A 47 13.93 -26.52 30.79
C LYS A 47 12.66 -25.93 30.19
N GLU A 48 11.51 -26.12 30.84
CA GLU A 48 10.24 -25.53 30.41
C GLU A 48 10.34 -24.00 30.33
N LEU A 49 11.01 -23.37 31.29
CA LEU A 49 11.21 -21.92 31.31
C LEU A 49 12.17 -21.43 30.21
N GLU A 50 13.17 -22.24 29.84
CA GLU A 50 14.07 -21.95 28.73
C GLU A 50 13.37 -22.13 27.37
N GLU A 51 12.57 -23.18 27.22
CA GLU A 51 11.72 -23.42 26.05
C GLU A 51 10.70 -22.28 25.87
N LEU A 52 9.97 -21.90 26.92
CA LEU A 52 9.04 -20.77 26.91
C LEU A 52 9.73 -19.45 26.54
N LYS A 53 10.94 -19.19 27.07
CA LYS A 53 11.71 -18.00 26.69
C LYS A 53 12.11 -18.02 25.22
N SER A 54 12.51 -19.18 24.70
CA SER A 54 12.83 -19.36 23.29
C SER A 54 11.62 -19.10 22.41
N GLU A 55 10.46 -19.67 22.74
CA GLU A 55 9.21 -19.44 22.02
C GLU A 55 8.80 -17.96 22.03
N ILE A 56 8.84 -17.30 23.18
CA ILE A 56 8.54 -15.86 23.29
C ILE A 56 9.46 -15.03 22.40
N ASN A 57 10.75 -15.39 22.32
CA ASN A 57 11.69 -14.67 21.48
C ASN A 57 11.40 -14.85 19.98
N ILE A 58 11.01 -16.06 19.57
CA ILE A 58 10.56 -16.35 18.20
C ILE A 58 9.32 -15.52 17.87
N TYR A 59 8.28 -15.55 18.71
CA TYR A 59 7.07 -14.76 18.49
C TYR A 59 7.35 -13.25 18.43
N LYS A 60 8.28 -12.76 19.25
CA LYS A 60 8.70 -11.36 19.21
C LYS A 60 9.37 -11.01 17.88
N GLN A 61 10.25 -11.87 17.38
CA GLN A 61 10.89 -11.70 16.08
C GLN A 61 9.88 -11.75 14.92
N GLU A 62 8.93 -12.67 14.95
CA GLU A 62 7.86 -12.77 13.95
C GLU A 62 6.99 -11.51 13.94
N LEU A 63 6.65 -10.99 15.11
CA LEU A 63 5.89 -9.75 15.25
C LEU A 63 6.67 -8.54 14.70
N GLU A 64 7.94 -8.40 15.07
CA GLU A 64 8.81 -7.32 14.56
C GLU A 64 8.96 -7.40 13.03
N HIS A 65 9.16 -8.60 12.48
CA HIS A 65 9.26 -8.83 11.05
C HIS A 65 7.96 -8.49 10.32
N SER A 66 6.81 -8.90 10.86
CA SER A 66 5.49 -8.54 10.32
C SER A 66 5.26 -7.03 10.33
N HIS A 67 5.66 -6.36 11.42
CA HIS A 67 5.57 -4.90 11.51
C HIS A 67 6.44 -4.20 10.47
N GLN A 68 7.68 -4.66 10.27
CA GLN A 68 8.58 -4.13 9.25
C GLN A 68 8.02 -4.32 7.84
N ILE A 69 7.49 -5.50 7.53
CA ILE A 69 6.85 -5.77 6.23
C ILE A 69 5.69 -4.79 6.01
N SER A 70 4.85 -4.59 7.02
CA SER A 70 3.71 -3.68 6.95
C SER A 70 4.16 -2.25 6.67
N GLN A 71 5.15 -1.74 7.41
CA GLN A 71 5.71 -0.39 7.19
C GLN A 71 6.29 -0.23 5.78
N ILE A 72 7.13 -1.16 5.34
CA ILE A 72 7.74 -1.14 3.99
C ILE A 72 6.66 -1.17 2.91
N THR A 73 5.61 -1.97 3.12
CA THR A 73 4.51 -2.08 2.17
C THR A 73 3.73 -0.77 2.08
N TYR A 74 3.37 -0.17 3.22
CA TYR A 74 2.68 1.13 3.24
C TYR A 74 3.52 2.23 2.60
N GLN A 75 4.82 2.27 2.89
CA GLN A 75 5.74 3.24 2.30
C GLN A 75 5.78 3.09 0.77
N ARG A 76 5.98 1.87 0.25
CA ARG A 76 6.01 1.63 -1.21
C ARG A 76 4.69 2.00 -1.89
N LEU A 77 3.56 1.68 -1.27
CA LEU A 77 2.25 2.06 -1.80
C LEU A 77 2.07 3.58 -1.82
N PHE A 78 2.55 4.27 -0.78
CA PHE A 78 2.49 5.73 -0.71
C PHE A 78 3.42 6.41 -1.72
N GLU A 79 4.66 5.92 -1.88
CA GLU A 79 5.59 6.39 -2.90
C GLU A 79 5.01 6.22 -4.30
N LYS A 80 4.42 5.04 -4.59
CA LYS A 80 3.79 4.80 -5.89
C LYS A 80 2.62 5.74 -6.13
N LYS A 81 1.81 6.00 -5.09
CA LYS A 81 0.74 6.99 -5.16
C LYS A 81 1.29 8.37 -5.51
N ILE A 82 2.34 8.86 -4.82
CA ILE A 82 2.95 10.15 -5.13
C ILE A 82 3.41 10.22 -6.59
N GLU A 83 4.10 9.19 -7.07
CA GLU A 83 4.60 9.10 -8.45
C GLU A 83 3.47 9.27 -9.47
N ILE A 84 2.34 8.62 -9.25
CA ILE A 84 1.20 8.67 -10.17
C ILE A 84 0.55 10.06 -10.19
N TYR A 85 0.35 10.68 -9.03
CA TYR A 85 -0.21 12.03 -8.97
C TYR A 85 0.74 13.07 -9.57
N ASP A 86 2.05 12.89 -9.42
CA ASP A 86 3.05 13.73 -10.09
C ASP A 86 3.01 13.57 -11.62
N GLN A 87 2.85 12.35 -12.14
CA GLN A 87 2.67 12.12 -13.58
C GLN A 87 1.41 12.81 -14.12
N LEU A 88 0.27 12.69 -13.43
CA LEU A 88 -0.97 13.36 -13.81
C LEU A 88 -0.81 14.88 -13.80
N ASN A 89 -0.23 15.43 -12.73
CA ASN A 89 0.00 16.86 -12.60
C ASN A 89 0.94 17.38 -13.69
N LYS A 90 1.98 16.63 -14.06
CA LYS A 90 2.88 16.98 -15.17
C LYS A 90 2.13 17.10 -16.49
N LYS A 91 1.27 16.13 -16.83
CA LYS A 91 0.47 16.17 -18.07
C LYS A 91 -0.45 17.40 -18.12
N ILE A 92 -1.07 17.76 -17.00
CA ILE A 92 -1.91 18.95 -16.89
C ILE A 92 -1.08 20.25 -16.93
N SER A 93 0.11 20.26 -16.33
CA SER A 93 0.99 21.43 -16.40
C SER A 93 1.46 21.70 -17.83
N LEU A 94 1.69 20.65 -18.62
CA LEU A 94 2.02 20.76 -20.04
C LEU A 94 0.82 21.30 -20.83
N PHE A 95 -0.39 20.79 -20.57
CA PHE A 95 -1.64 21.35 -21.13
C PHE A 95 -1.73 22.85 -20.89
N ASN A 96 -1.60 23.29 -19.63
CA ASN A 96 -1.67 24.71 -19.29
C ASN A 96 -0.55 25.51 -19.99
N ARG A 97 0.69 25.04 -19.96
CA ARG A 97 1.80 25.74 -20.61
C ARG A 97 1.61 25.85 -22.13
N ASP A 98 1.17 24.78 -22.78
CA ASP A 98 1.04 24.74 -24.24
C ASP A 98 -0.16 25.59 -24.72
N ILE A 99 -1.11 25.92 -23.83
CA ILE A 99 -2.21 26.87 -24.06
C ILE A 99 -1.77 28.33 -23.84
N TYR A 100 -0.81 28.54 -22.95
CA TYR A 100 -0.21 29.83 -22.62
C TYR A 100 1.27 29.84 -23.08
N ASP A 101 1.52 29.74 -24.38
CA ASP A 101 2.90 29.73 -24.90
C ASP A 101 3.56 31.11 -24.71
N ASP A 102 4.43 31.21 -23.71
CA ASP A 102 5.23 32.40 -23.40
C ASP A 102 6.22 32.78 -24.53
N ASN A 103 6.52 31.88 -25.48
CA ASN A 103 7.45 32.17 -26.59
C ASN A 103 6.84 33.03 -27.71
N LEU A 104 5.53 33.26 -27.68
CA LEU A 104 4.78 34.14 -28.60
C LEU A 104 4.29 35.43 -27.93
N GLY A 105 4.77 35.76 -26.73
CA GLY A 105 4.35 36.96 -25.99
C GLY A 105 3.05 36.79 -25.20
N GLY A 106 2.67 35.55 -24.86
CA GLY A 106 1.53 35.28 -23.98
C GLY A 106 0.16 35.41 -24.63
N GLU A 107 0.07 35.35 -25.96
CA GLU A 107 -1.23 35.27 -26.63
C GLU A 107 -1.87 33.90 -26.34
N PHE A 108 -2.94 33.93 -25.56
CA PHE A 108 -3.81 32.80 -25.31
C PHE A 108 -4.25 32.18 -26.64
N ILE A 109 -3.94 30.90 -26.84
CA ILE A 109 -4.48 30.13 -27.95
C ILE A 109 -6.00 30.04 -27.72
N GLY A 110 -6.77 30.79 -28.50
CA GLY A 110 -8.22 30.84 -28.39
C GLY A 110 -8.83 29.43 -28.33
N TYR A 111 -9.86 29.24 -27.50
CA TYR A 111 -10.55 27.95 -27.32
C TYR A 111 -11.10 27.34 -28.62
N ASP A 112 -11.21 28.13 -29.68
CA ASP A 112 -11.69 27.72 -31.02
C ASP A 112 -10.56 27.32 -31.99
N SER A 113 -9.30 27.38 -31.55
CA SER A 113 -8.15 27.01 -32.39
C SER A 113 -8.07 25.49 -32.54
N SER A 114 -7.59 25.03 -33.71
CA SER A 114 -7.32 23.61 -33.94
C SER A 114 -6.29 23.07 -32.94
N ASP A 115 -5.25 23.86 -32.67
CA ASP A 115 -4.14 23.47 -31.80
C ASP A 115 -4.62 23.25 -30.35
N PHE A 116 -5.52 24.09 -29.85
CA PHE A 116 -6.10 23.91 -28.51
C PHE A 116 -6.88 22.59 -28.40
N LEU A 117 -7.73 22.31 -29.39
CA LEU A 117 -8.55 21.11 -29.42
C LEU A 117 -7.69 19.84 -29.54
N ASP A 118 -6.65 19.86 -30.36
CA ASP A 118 -5.69 18.76 -30.48
C ASP A 118 -4.92 18.52 -29.16
N ILE A 119 -4.49 19.59 -28.49
CA ILE A 119 -3.84 19.53 -27.17
C ILE A 119 -4.81 18.93 -26.13
N TYR A 120 -6.06 19.39 -26.07
CA TYR A 120 -7.08 18.90 -25.14
C TYR A 120 -7.29 17.39 -25.27
N ILE A 121 -7.50 16.91 -26.50
CA ILE A 121 -7.73 15.48 -26.76
C ILE A 121 -6.49 14.64 -26.45
N THR A 122 -5.30 15.13 -26.82
CA THR A 122 -4.05 14.43 -26.53
C THR A 122 -3.84 14.25 -25.03
N VAL A 123 -4.03 15.31 -24.25
CA VAL A 123 -3.86 15.28 -22.79
C VAL A 123 -4.92 14.38 -22.14
N PHE A 124 -6.16 14.39 -22.64
CA PHE A 124 -7.17 13.44 -22.18
C PHE A 124 -6.73 11.98 -22.36
N TYR A 125 -6.24 11.59 -23.55
CA TYR A 125 -5.83 10.19 -23.78
C TYR A 125 -4.58 9.81 -22.97
N ASP A 126 -3.65 10.74 -22.75
CA ASP A 126 -2.50 10.53 -21.87
C ASP A 126 -2.94 10.28 -20.43
N ILE A 127 -3.86 11.10 -19.90
CA ILE A 127 -4.42 10.94 -18.56
C ILE A 127 -5.19 9.62 -18.45
N LYS A 128 -6.01 9.29 -19.45
CA LYS A 128 -6.73 8.02 -19.53
C LYS A 128 -5.78 6.83 -19.40
N SER A 129 -4.66 6.85 -20.12
CA SER A 129 -3.65 5.80 -20.05
C SER A 129 -3.07 5.65 -18.64
N ILE A 130 -2.71 6.78 -18.01
CA ILE A 130 -2.17 6.78 -16.64
C ILE A 130 -3.20 6.24 -15.65
N ILE A 131 -4.46 6.68 -15.73
CA ILE A 131 -5.51 6.28 -14.78
C ILE A 131 -5.87 4.80 -14.94
N ASP A 132 -6.10 4.34 -16.17
CA ASP A 132 -6.50 2.96 -16.46
C ASP A 132 -5.42 1.97 -15.95
N MET A 133 -4.13 2.33 -16.03
CA MET A 133 -3.02 1.50 -15.53
C MET A 133 -2.83 1.54 -14.01
N ASN A 134 -3.37 2.56 -13.32
CA ASN A 134 -3.00 2.86 -11.94
C ASN A 134 -4.19 3.04 -10.97
N HIS A 135 -5.36 2.50 -11.32
CA HIS A 135 -6.61 2.67 -10.55
C HIS A 135 -6.48 2.43 -9.03
N LEU A 136 -5.68 1.45 -8.59
CA LEU A 136 -5.52 1.09 -7.18
C LEU A 136 -4.90 2.19 -6.31
N TYR A 137 -4.21 3.14 -6.91
CA TYR A 137 -3.48 4.19 -6.19
C TYR A 137 -4.21 5.54 -6.19
N LEU A 138 -5.29 5.64 -6.96
CA LEU A 138 -6.09 6.85 -7.11
C LEU A 138 -7.19 6.90 -6.05
N SER A 139 -7.66 8.10 -5.72
CA SER A 139 -8.78 8.22 -4.80
C SER A 139 -10.08 7.84 -5.51
N ILE A 140 -11.06 7.39 -4.73
CA ILE A 140 -12.40 7.09 -5.24
C ILE A 140 -13.00 8.33 -5.92
N GLY A 141 -12.87 9.51 -5.30
CA GLY A 141 -13.45 10.75 -5.86
C GLY A 141 -12.81 11.17 -7.19
N LEU A 142 -11.51 10.94 -7.37
CA LEU A 142 -10.83 11.19 -8.64
C LEU A 142 -11.26 10.18 -9.72
N LEU A 143 -11.42 8.90 -9.35
CA LEU A 143 -11.90 7.86 -10.25
C LEU A 143 -13.35 8.09 -10.69
N GLU A 144 -14.21 8.55 -9.79
CA GLU A 144 -15.60 8.93 -10.10
C GLU A 144 -15.64 10.10 -11.08
N ALA A 145 -14.88 11.17 -10.82
CA ALA A 145 -14.80 12.32 -11.72
C ALA A 145 -14.26 11.92 -13.11
N TYR A 146 -13.20 11.11 -13.14
CA TYR A 146 -12.66 10.55 -14.38
C TYR A 146 -13.67 9.68 -15.12
N GLY A 147 -14.42 8.83 -14.42
CA GLY A 147 -15.43 7.96 -15.04
C GLY A 147 -16.46 8.77 -15.82
N ILE A 148 -16.99 9.84 -15.21
CA ILE A 148 -17.96 10.73 -15.86
C ILE A 148 -17.32 11.45 -17.06
N LEU A 149 -16.11 12.02 -16.89
CA LEU A 149 -15.38 12.66 -17.99
C LEU A 149 -15.14 11.70 -19.16
N LYS A 150 -14.69 10.48 -18.86
CA LYS A 150 -14.45 9.42 -19.84
C LYS A 150 -15.72 9.10 -20.61
N ASP A 151 -16.84 8.89 -19.94
CA ASP A 151 -18.12 8.59 -20.59
C ASP A 151 -18.55 9.70 -21.56
N LYS A 152 -18.32 10.97 -21.20
CA LYS A 152 -18.61 12.13 -22.08
C LYS A 152 -17.75 12.13 -23.34
N VAL A 153 -16.47 11.82 -23.23
CA VAL A 153 -15.56 11.77 -24.39
C VAL A 153 -15.84 10.55 -25.27
N GLN A 154 -16.01 9.38 -24.65
CA GLN A 154 -16.18 8.11 -25.37
C GLN A 154 -17.50 8.00 -26.12
N THR A 155 -18.49 8.84 -25.82
CA THR A 155 -19.71 8.99 -26.63
C THR A 155 -19.39 9.28 -28.10
N PHE A 156 -18.23 9.88 -28.39
CA PHE A 156 -17.76 10.22 -29.72
C PHE A 156 -16.76 9.23 -30.32
N ASP A 157 -16.42 8.12 -29.65
CA ASP A 157 -15.42 7.15 -30.13
C ASP A 157 -15.78 6.63 -31.54
N SER A 158 -17.07 6.42 -31.82
CA SER A 158 -17.54 6.00 -33.15
C SER A 158 -17.37 7.08 -34.24
N GLU A 159 -17.54 8.36 -33.89
CA GLU A 159 -17.31 9.48 -34.82
C GLU A 159 -15.81 9.63 -35.11
N LEU A 160 -14.95 9.45 -34.11
CA LEU A 160 -13.50 9.49 -34.25
C LEU A 160 -12.97 8.39 -35.18
N ILE A 161 -13.42 7.15 -34.98
CA ILE A 161 -13.07 6.00 -35.83
C ILE A 161 -13.47 6.28 -37.29
N ASN A 162 -14.64 6.86 -37.52
CA ASN A 162 -15.10 7.14 -38.89
C ASN A 162 -14.25 8.21 -39.61
N VAL A 163 -13.59 9.10 -38.88
CA VAL A 163 -12.66 10.08 -39.45
C VAL A 163 -11.29 9.45 -39.75
N ASP A 164 -10.81 8.55 -38.89
CA ASP A 164 -9.52 7.86 -39.09
C ASP A 164 -9.57 6.78 -40.18
N PHE A 165 -10.73 6.18 -40.46
CA PHE A 165 -10.89 5.05 -41.40
C PHE A 165 -11.51 5.41 -42.76
N TYR A 166 -11.54 6.69 -43.15
CA TYR A 166 -12.11 7.09 -44.44
C TYR A 166 -11.17 6.69 -45.62
N TYR A 167 -11.40 5.51 -46.20
CA TYR A 167 -10.74 5.07 -47.44
C TYR A 167 -11.30 5.85 -48.65
N PRO A 168 -10.44 6.33 -49.57
CA PRO A 168 -10.86 7.21 -50.64
C PRO A 168 -11.76 6.47 -51.65
N LEU A 169 -12.93 7.04 -51.91
CA LEU A 169 -13.74 6.75 -53.10
C LEU A 169 -13.58 7.93 -54.08
N ASP A 170 -12.93 7.65 -55.21
CA ASP A 170 -12.85 8.37 -56.48
C ASP A 170 -12.56 9.90 -56.55
N ASN A 171 -11.54 10.22 -57.38
CA ASN A 171 -11.34 11.47 -58.14
C ASN A 171 -11.23 12.85 -57.42
N GLN A 172 -11.05 12.93 -56.10
CA GLN A 172 -10.56 14.16 -55.45
C GLN A 172 -9.04 14.16 -55.31
N SER A 173 -8.42 15.35 -55.36
CA SER A 173 -7.00 15.48 -55.09
C SER A 173 -6.72 15.06 -53.63
N ILE A 174 -5.61 14.37 -53.40
CA ILE A 174 -5.20 13.91 -52.05
C ILE A 174 -5.17 15.09 -51.06
N SER A 175 -4.82 16.30 -51.54
CA SER A 175 -4.78 17.53 -50.74
C SER A 175 -6.15 17.98 -50.25
N ASP A 176 -7.18 17.93 -51.09
CA ASP A 176 -8.54 18.38 -50.73
C ASP A 176 -9.21 17.41 -49.74
N GLN A 177 -8.84 16.13 -49.78
CA GLN A 177 -9.34 15.10 -48.87
C GLN A 177 -8.71 15.20 -47.47
N ILE A 178 -7.41 15.49 -47.40
CA ILE A 178 -6.72 15.72 -46.12
C ILE A 178 -7.36 16.92 -45.40
N LEU A 179 -7.57 18.03 -46.12
CA LEU A 179 -8.21 19.23 -45.57
C LEU A 179 -9.62 18.92 -45.03
N ASN A 180 -10.40 18.12 -45.75
CA ASN A 180 -11.76 17.72 -45.36
C ASN A 180 -11.77 16.81 -44.12
N ASN A 181 -10.77 15.92 -43.98
CA ASN A 181 -10.65 15.06 -42.81
C ASN A 181 -10.17 15.82 -41.56
N GLU A 182 -9.24 16.75 -41.71
CA GLU A 182 -8.81 17.65 -40.63
C GLU A 182 -9.97 18.52 -40.14
N GLU A 183 -10.80 19.04 -41.05
CA GLU A 183 -11.96 19.84 -40.68
C GLU A 183 -13.04 19.00 -39.97
N LYS A 184 -13.30 17.77 -40.42
CA LYS A 184 -14.18 16.82 -39.71
C LYS A 184 -13.65 16.48 -38.31
N LYS A 185 -12.35 16.21 -38.20
CA LYS A 185 -11.67 15.93 -36.92
C LYS A 185 -11.85 17.09 -35.95
N ARG A 186 -11.59 18.32 -36.42
CA ARG A 186 -11.78 19.54 -35.65
C ARG A 186 -13.21 19.71 -35.15
N ILE A 187 -14.22 19.48 -36.00
CA ILE A 187 -15.64 19.55 -35.60
C ILE A 187 -15.94 18.54 -34.48
N ILE A 188 -15.44 17.31 -34.59
CA ILE A 188 -15.65 16.30 -33.55
C ILE A 188 -14.95 16.70 -32.26
N TYR A 189 -13.70 17.18 -32.34
CA TYR A 189 -12.95 17.61 -31.16
C TYR A 189 -13.63 18.78 -30.46
N GLN A 190 -14.20 19.72 -31.22
CA GLN A 190 -15.01 20.79 -30.68
C GLN A 190 -16.23 20.26 -29.92
N LYS A 191 -16.99 19.31 -30.49
CA LYS A 191 -18.12 18.67 -29.79
C LYS A 191 -17.67 17.97 -28.51
N ILE A 192 -16.53 17.26 -28.56
CA ILE A 192 -15.97 16.59 -27.38
C ILE A 192 -15.68 17.61 -26.29
N TYR A 193 -14.96 18.68 -26.62
CA TYR A 193 -14.64 19.76 -25.69
C TYR A 193 -15.92 20.35 -25.08
N GLU A 194 -16.88 20.78 -25.91
CA GLU A 194 -18.15 21.38 -25.46
C GLU A 194 -18.95 20.43 -24.54
N ASN A 195 -18.89 19.11 -24.77
CA ASN A 195 -19.63 18.13 -23.99
C ASN A 195 -18.92 17.65 -22.71
N SER A 196 -17.61 17.90 -22.58
CA SER A 196 -16.76 17.33 -21.52
C SER A 196 -16.00 18.36 -20.67
N TRP A 197 -16.04 19.64 -21.04
CA TRP A 197 -15.22 20.67 -20.38
C TRP A 197 -15.55 20.88 -18.90
N GLU A 198 -16.83 20.82 -18.51
CA GLU A 198 -17.20 20.97 -17.10
C GLU A 198 -16.76 19.75 -16.27
N GLU A 199 -16.89 18.55 -16.85
CA GLU A 199 -16.38 17.32 -16.25
C GLU A 199 -14.85 17.33 -16.15
N TRP A 200 -14.16 17.91 -17.13
CA TRP A 200 -12.72 18.13 -17.10
C TRP A 200 -12.30 19.02 -15.93
N LYS A 201 -12.97 20.17 -15.74
CA LYS A 201 -12.70 21.05 -14.58
C LYS A 201 -12.92 20.33 -13.26
N ASN A 202 -14.01 19.60 -13.12
CA ASN A 202 -14.29 18.83 -11.91
C ASN A 202 -13.21 17.77 -11.65
N PHE A 203 -12.74 17.08 -12.69
CA PHE A 203 -11.59 16.17 -12.59
C PHE A 203 -10.32 16.88 -12.08
N LEU A 204 -9.99 18.06 -12.62
CA LEU A 204 -8.85 18.86 -12.17
C LEU A 204 -8.98 19.28 -10.70
N GLU A 205 -10.16 19.74 -10.28
CA GLU A 205 -10.41 20.10 -8.88
C GLU A 205 -10.21 18.92 -7.93
N LYS A 206 -10.67 17.72 -8.31
CA LYS A 206 -10.44 16.50 -7.51
C LYS A 206 -8.96 16.15 -7.43
N LEU A 207 -8.23 16.29 -8.54
CA LEU A 207 -6.80 16.03 -8.56
C LEU A 207 -6.05 16.98 -7.62
N ASP A 208 -6.35 18.29 -7.68
CA ASP A 208 -5.71 19.30 -6.83
C ASP A 208 -5.98 19.05 -5.35
N LEU A 209 -7.21 18.71 -4.99
CA LEU A 209 -7.58 18.36 -3.62
C LEU A 209 -6.80 17.15 -3.11
N ASP A 210 -6.60 16.14 -3.95
CA ASP A 210 -5.85 14.95 -3.55
C ASP A 210 -4.35 15.20 -3.47
N ILE A 211 -3.79 16.01 -4.37
CA ILE A 211 -2.39 16.48 -4.28
C ILE A 211 -2.18 17.27 -2.98
N LEU A 212 -3.13 18.13 -2.61
CA LEU A 212 -3.06 18.91 -1.37
C LEU A 212 -3.05 17.99 -0.14
N LYS A 213 -3.94 16.99 -0.08
CA LYS A 213 -3.95 15.98 1.00
C LYS A 213 -2.65 15.16 1.06
N ILE A 214 -2.05 14.84 -0.09
CA ILE A 214 -0.76 14.13 -0.14
C ILE A 214 0.33 15.02 0.46
N LYS A 215 0.39 16.30 0.09
CA LYS A 215 1.35 17.27 0.62
C LYS A 215 1.19 17.46 2.13
N GLU A 216 -0.05 17.57 2.62
CA GLU A 216 -0.33 17.66 4.06
C GLU A 216 0.22 16.44 4.82
N LYS A 217 0.05 15.23 4.27
CA LYS A 217 0.62 14.01 4.89
C LYS A 217 2.15 14.02 4.91
N ILE A 218 2.80 14.48 3.85
CA ILE A 218 4.27 14.57 3.80
C ILE A 218 4.80 15.60 4.81
N ASN A 219 4.08 16.69 5.03
CA ASN A 219 4.51 17.77 5.94
C ASN A 219 4.20 17.48 7.43
N LEU A 220 3.45 16.41 7.73
CA LEU A 220 3.13 15.98 9.10
C LEU A 220 4.11 14.93 9.64
N ASP A 221 4.95 14.36 8.78
CA ASP A 221 6.09 13.49 9.13
C ASP A 221 7.39 14.29 9.24
#